data_AF-A0A3D0S662-F1
#
_entry.id   AF-A0A3D0S662-F1
#
_cell.length_a   1.000
_cell.length_b   1.000
_cell.length_c   1.000
_cell.angle_alpha   90.00
_cell.angle_beta   90.00
_cell.angle_gamma   90.00
#
_symmetry.space_group_name_H-M   'P 1'
#
loop_
_entity.id
_entity.type
_entity.pdbx_description
1 polymer ?
#
loop_
_entity_poly.entity_id
_entity_poly.type
_entity_poly.pdbx_seq_one_letter_code
_entity_poly.pdbx_strand_id
1 'polypeptide(L)'
;GTCKDIPLMMANPHVLVEGVIISSFAIRANKAFIYIRGEVLHVIRRVQAAVAEAYAAGHLGKDIHGSGYDLDVVVHAGAGAYICG
;
A
#
# COMPACT_ATOMS: atom_id res chain seq x y z
N GLY A 1 -18.13 11.61 -10.53
CA GLY A 1 -17.64 10.32 -10.01
C GLY A 1 -16.23 10.49 -9.51
N THR A 2 -15.83 9.80 -8.45
CA THR A 2 -14.50 9.87 -7.85
C THR A 2 -13.53 9.01 -8.66
N CYS A 3 -12.60 9.65 -9.38
CA CYS A 3 -11.60 8.97 -10.21
C CYS A 3 -10.18 9.46 -9.90
N LYS A 4 -9.95 10.10 -8.74
CA LYS A 4 -8.65 10.71 -8.43
C LYS A 4 -7.59 9.69 -8.00
N ASP A 5 -8.02 8.58 -7.39
CA ASP A 5 -7.10 7.62 -6.75
C ASP A 5 -6.49 6.66 -7.79
N ILE A 6 -7.23 6.35 -8.85
CA ILE A 6 -6.78 5.45 -9.93
C ILE A 6 -5.59 6.03 -10.71
N PRO A 7 -5.61 7.29 -11.19
CA PRO A 7 -4.47 7.91 -11.88
C PRO A 7 -3.22 7.98 -10.99
N LEU A 8 -3.38 8.29 -9.69
CA LEU A 8 -2.25 8.37 -8.76
C LEU A 8 -1.59 7.00 -8.59
N MET A 9 -2.39 5.97 -8.29
CA MET A 9 -1.88 4.60 -8.12
C MET A 9 -1.33 4.01 -9.43
N MET A 10 -1.80 4.47 -10.60
CA MET A 10 -1.25 4.07 -11.89
C MET A 10 0.06 4.79 -12.20
N ALA A 11 0.13 6.11 -11.97
CA ALA A 11 1.28 6.93 -12.37
C ALA A 11 2.46 6.79 -11.40
N ASN A 12 2.21 6.78 -10.09
CA ASN A 12 3.25 6.68 -9.09
C ASN A 12 2.76 5.94 -7.83
N PRO A 13 2.74 4.59 -7.85
CA PRO A 13 2.31 3.78 -6.71
C PRO A 13 3.23 3.89 -5.48
N HIS A 14 4.51 4.25 -5.66
CA HIS A 14 5.45 4.38 -4.53
C HIS A 14 5.09 5.52 -3.58
N VAL A 15 4.52 6.62 -4.09
CA VAL A 15 4.05 7.73 -3.24
C VAL A 15 2.96 7.27 -2.27
N LEU A 16 2.10 6.35 -2.70
CA LEU A 16 1.10 5.76 -1.81
C LEU A 16 1.77 4.88 -0.74
N VAL A 17 2.70 4.02 -1.15
CA VAL A 17 3.43 3.12 -0.23
C VAL A 17 4.22 3.91 0.82
N GLU A 18 4.90 4.98 0.42
CA GLU A 18 5.61 5.88 1.33
C GLU A 18 4.66 6.55 2.33
N GLY A 19 3.51 7.06 1.86
CA GLY A 19 2.49 7.63 2.73
C GLY A 19 1.95 6.63 3.75
N VAL A 20 1.79 5.36 3.35
CA VAL A 20 1.40 4.27 4.26
C VAL A 20 2.48 4.01 5.31
N ILE A 21 3.76 4.03 4.93
CA ILE A 21 4.87 3.85 5.86
C ILE A 21 4.91 4.97 6.89
N ILE A 22 4.87 6.23 6.44
CA ILE A 22 4.93 7.42 7.32
C ILE A 22 3.74 7.44 8.28
N SER A 23 2.53 7.20 7.78
CA SER A 23 1.32 7.19 8.61
C SER A 23 1.34 6.05 9.63
N SER A 24 1.76 4.85 9.21
CA SER A 24 1.89 3.69 10.11
C SER A 24 2.91 3.95 11.22
N PHE A 25 4.03 4.59 10.88
CA PHE A 25 5.04 4.99 11.87
C PHE A 25 4.49 6.02 12.86
N ALA A 26 3.77 7.05 12.36
CA ALA A 26 3.17 8.08 13.21
C ALA A 26 2.15 7.53 14.22
N ILE A 27 1.35 6.54 13.81
CA ILE A 27 0.35 5.89 14.68
C ILE A 27 0.89 4.67 15.44
N ARG A 28 2.16 4.30 15.24
CA ARG A 28 2.81 3.10 15.80
C ARG A 28 2.07 1.80 15.45
N ALA A 29 1.52 1.71 14.23
CA ALA A 29 0.93 0.49 13.73
C ALA A 29 2.02 -0.42 13.15
N ASN A 30 1.97 -1.72 13.41
CA ASN A 30 2.93 -2.68 12.86
C ASN A 30 2.38 -3.41 11.62
N LYS A 31 1.13 -3.13 11.25
CA LYS A 31 0.45 -3.69 10.09
C LYS A 31 -0.40 -2.64 9.38
N ALA A 32 -0.33 -2.59 8.06
CA ALA A 32 -1.18 -1.76 7.22
C ALA A 32 -1.86 -2.60 6.13
N PHE A 33 -3.09 -2.22 5.80
CA PHE A 33 -3.88 -2.87 4.76
C PHE A 33 -4.24 -1.83 3.69
N ILE A 34 -3.84 -2.10 2.45
CA ILE A 34 -4.23 -1.30 1.30
C ILE A 34 -5.39 -2.02 0.62
N TYR A 35 -6.61 -1.52 0.83
CA TYR A 35 -7.79 -2.04 0.16
C TYR A 35 -7.98 -1.33 -1.18
N ILE A 36 -7.99 -2.09 -2.27
CA ILE A 36 -8.19 -1.57 -3.63
C ILE A 36 -9.43 -2.24 -4.20
N ARG A 37 -10.26 -1.45 -4.90
CA ARG A 37 -11.43 -1.97 -5.62
C ARG A 37 -11.03 -3.07 -6.62
N GLY A 38 -11.79 -4.17 -6.66
CA GLY A 38 -11.51 -5.31 -7.53
C GLY A 38 -11.63 -5.02 -9.02
N GLU A 39 -12.42 -4.02 -9.38
CA GLU A 39 -12.70 -3.64 -10.78
C GLU A 39 -11.48 -3.03 -11.48
N VAL A 40 -10.41 -2.69 -10.74
CA VAL A 40 -9.18 -2.07 -11.26
C VAL A 40 -7.95 -2.96 -11.14
N LEU A 41 -8.00 -4.15 -11.75
CA LEU A 41 -6.93 -5.16 -11.68
C LEU A 41 -5.52 -4.64 -12.03
N HIS A 42 -5.41 -3.74 -13.00
CA HIS A 42 -4.12 -3.16 -13.41
C HIS A 42 -3.49 -2.31 -12.30
N VAL A 43 -4.32 -1.60 -11.53
CA VAL A 43 -3.89 -0.79 -10.39
C VAL A 43 -3.39 -1.70 -9.27
N ILE A 44 -4.14 -2.76 -8.97
CA ILE A 44 -3.77 -3.75 -7.95
C ILE A 44 -2.38 -4.32 -8.25
N ARG A 45 -2.14 -4.75 -9.50
CA ARG A 45 -0.84 -5.30 -9.92
C ARG A 45 0.31 -4.29 -9.74
N ARG A 46 0.09 -3.02 -10.09
CA ARG A 46 1.11 -1.97 -9.91
C ARG A 46 1.42 -1.70 -8.45
N VAL A 47 0.40 -1.60 -7.60
CA VAL A 47 0.59 -1.38 -6.17
C VAL A 47 1.25 -2.60 -5.51
N GLN A 48 0.86 -3.82 -5.89
CA GLN A 48 1.52 -5.04 -5.42
C GLN A 48 3.01 -5.09 -5.81
N ALA A 49 3.35 -4.70 -7.04
CA ALA A 49 4.73 -4.61 -7.48
C ALA A 49 5.51 -3.56 -6.67
N ALA A 50 4.95 -2.36 -6.48
CA ALA A 50 5.58 -1.30 -5.70
C ALA A 50 5.80 -1.69 -4.22
N VAL A 51 4.84 -2.41 -3.63
CA VAL A 51 4.99 -2.97 -2.28
C VAL A 51 6.11 -4.00 -2.24
N ALA A 52 6.16 -4.94 -3.21
CA ALA A 52 7.23 -5.93 -3.28
C ALA A 52 8.62 -5.28 -3.45
N GLU A 53 8.73 -4.23 -4.27
CA GLU A 53 9.95 -3.43 -4.42
C GLU A 53 10.34 -2.73 -3.11
N ALA A 54 9.37 -2.20 -2.35
CA ALA A 54 9.63 -1.61 -1.04
C ALA A 54 10.11 -2.63 0.00
N TYR A 55 9.61 -3.88 -0.04
CA TYR A 55 10.18 -4.98 0.75
C TYR A 55 11.60 -5.32 0.32
N ALA A 56 11.86 -5.42 -0.99
CA ALA A 56 13.18 -5.74 -1.52
C ALA A 56 14.24 -4.66 -1.20
N ALA A 57 13.83 -3.39 -1.15
CA ALA A 57 14.67 -2.27 -0.75
C ALA A 57 14.80 -2.08 0.77
N GLY A 58 14.11 -2.91 1.59
CA GLY A 58 14.19 -2.83 3.05
C GLY A 58 13.41 -1.67 3.68
N HIS A 59 12.48 -1.06 2.94
CA HIS A 59 11.56 -0.04 3.48
C HIS A 59 10.35 -0.65 4.22
N LEU A 60 10.10 -1.95 4.02
CA LEU A 60 9.04 -2.73 4.64
C LEU A 60 9.60 -4.04 5.20
N GLY A 61 8.89 -4.61 6.17
CA GLY A 61 9.29 -5.86 6.83
C GLY A 61 9.74 -5.63 8.27
N LYS A 62 10.70 -6.44 8.71
CA LYS A 62 11.21 -6.40 10.07
C LYS A 62 12.42 -5.48 10.17
N ASP A 63 12.53 -4.80 11.30
CA ASP A 63 13.63 -3.92 11.67
C ASP A 63 14.01 -2.96 10.54
N ILE A 64 13.04 -2.16 10.10
CA ILE A 64 13.20 -1.25 8.96
C ILE A 64 14.37 -0.31 9.24
N HIS A 65 15.41 -0.37 8.39
CA HIS A 65 16.64 0.42 8.51
C HIS A 65 17.33 0.34 9.88
N GLY A 66 17.17 -0.74 10.64
CA GLY A 66 17.76 -0.89 11.98
C GLY A 66 17.11 0.01 13.05
N SER A 67 15.90 0.50 12.80
CA SER A 67 15.17 1.39 13.71
C SER A 67 14.44 0.66 14.84
N GLY A 68 14.41 -0.68 14.83
CA GLY A 68 13.62 -1.52 15.74
C GLY A 68 12.12 -1.48 15.46
N TYR A 69 11.69 -0.90 14.34
CA TYR A 69 10.30 -0.80 13.93
C TYR A 69 9.97 -1.79 12.81
N ASP A 70 8.90 -2.55 13.01
CA ASP A 70 8.40 -3.54 12.07
C ASP A 70 7.11 -3.01 11.41
N LEU A 71 7.02 -3.12 10.09
CA LEU A 71 5.80 -2.79 9.34
C LEU A 71 5.54 -3.79 8.23
N ASP A 72 4.37 -4.42 8.30
CA ASP A 72 3.88 -5.36 7.30
C ASP A 72 2.70 -4.75 6.53
N VAL A 73 2.76 -4.76 5.19
CA VAL A 73 1.75 -4.14 4.31
C VAL A 73 1.11 -5.21 3.44
N VAL A 74 -0.21 -5.33 3.55
CA VAL A 74 -0.99 -6.29 2.75
C VAL A 74 -1.88 -5.52 1.78
N VAL A 75 -1.75 -5.82 0.48
CA VAL A 75 -2.65 -5.30 -0.55
C VAL A 75 -3.81 -6.28 -0.71
N HIS A 76 -5.02 -5.82 -0.37
CA HIS A 76 -6.24 -6.62 -0.49
C HIS A 76 -7.10 -6.10 -1.65
N ALA A 77 -7.44 -6.98 -2.58
CA ALA A 77 -8.36 -6.68 -3.67
C ALA A 77 -9.80 -6.95 -3.21
N GLY A 78 -10.64 -5.93 -3.23
CA GLY A 78 -12.07 -6.06 -2.97
C GLY A 78 -12.81 -6.86 -4.04
N ALA A 79 -13.97 -7.43 -3.71
CA ALA A 79 -14.79 -8.19 -4.66
C ALA A 79 -15.83 -7.33 -5.42
N GLY A 80 -15.59 -6.02 -5.57
CA GLY A 80 -16.48 -5.12 -6.33
C GLY A 80 -17.74 -4.65 -5.60
N ALA A 81 -17.73 -4.66 -4.26
CA ALA A 81 -18.83 -4.15 -3.45
C ALA A 81 -18.60 -2.66 -3.08
N TYR A 82 -19.52 -1.78 -3.48
CA TYR A 82 -19.48 -0.34 -3.15
C TYR A 82 -19.58 -0.06 -1.64
N ILE A 83 -20.24 -0.94 -0.88
CA ILE A 83 -20.43 -0.83 0.58
C ILE A 83 -19.12 -1.05 1.38
N CYS A 84 -18.06 -1.54 0.72
CA CYS A 84 -16.82 -1.94 1.36
C CYS A 84 -15.67 -0.93 1.20
N GLY A 85 -15.94 0.23 0.59
CA GLY A 85 -14.94 1.27 0.28
C GLY A 85 -15.00 2.46 1.23
#